data_AF-A0A522WQE8-F1
#
_entry.id   AF-A0A522WQE8-F1
#
_cell.length_a   1.000
_cell.length_b   1.000
_cell.length_c   1.000
_cell.angle_alpha   90.00
_cell.angle_beta   90.00
_cell.angle_gamma   90.00
#
_symmetry.space_group_name_H-M   'P 1'
#
loop_
_entity.id
_entity.type
_entity.pdbx_description
1 polymer ?
#
loop_
_entity_poly.entity_id
_entity_poly.type
_entity_poly.pdbx_seq_one_letter_code
_entity_poly.pdbx_strand_id
1 'polypeptide(L)' 'MNIAEHKLNLFRQIDDLPEESLIELEKIVSQLRVNKKPTSKRQIGCMKGVLVFMADDFDAPLDDFKEYM' A
#
# COMPACT_ATOMS: atom_id res chain seq x y z
N MET A 1 -7.41 18.66 25.02
CA MET A 1 -6.04 18.12 25.12
C MET A 1 -5.33 18.45 23.82
N ASN A 2 -4.29 19.28 23.88
CA ASN A 2 -3.58 19.76 22.69
C ASN A 2 -2.71 18.61 22.12
N ILE A 3 -2.59 18.50 20.80
CA ILE A 3 -1.70 17.51 20.15
C ILE A 3 -0.26 17.62 20.66
N ALA A 4 0.19 18.85 20.96
CA ALA A 4 1.52 19.08 21.52
C ALA A 4 1.68 18.42 22.90
N GLU A 5 0.70 18.57 23.79
CA GLU A 5 0.70 17.95 25.13
C GLU A 5 0.69 16.43 25.04
N HIS A 6 -0.11 15.88 24.10
CA HIS A 6 -0.18 14.44 23.89
C HIS A 6 1.15 13.84 23.44
N LYS A 7 1.85 14.49 22.52
CA LYS A 7 3.19 14.04 22.08
C LYS A 7 4.18 14.04 23.23
N LEU A 8 4.17 15.10 24.04
CA LEU A 8 5.08 15.27 25.16
C LEU A 8 4.86 14.18 26.23
N ASN A 9 3.60 13.82 26.48
CA ASN A 9 3.27 12.74 27.41
C ASN A 9 3.72 11.36 26.88
N LEU A 10 3.56 11.13 25.58
CA LEU A 10 4.03 9.90 24.92
C LEU A 10 5.54 9.73 25.02
N PHE A 11 6.31 10.81 24.84
CA PHE A 11 7.77 10.75 24.99
C PHE A 11 8.18 10.32 26.40
N ARG A 12 7.58 10.89 27.44
CA ARG A 12 7.86 10.49 28.83
C ARG A 12 7.53 9.02 29.08
N GLN A 13 6.40 8.56 28.57
CA GLN A 13 6.00 7.16 28.69
C GLN A 13 6.98 6.21 27.98
N ILE A 14 7.60 6.64 26.87
CA ILE A 14 8.59 5.82 26.17
C ILE A 14 9.92 5.78 26.94
N ASP A 15 10.35 6.89 27.53
CA ASP A 15 11.58 6.95 28.34
C ASP A 15 11.52 6.06 29.59
N ASP A 16 10.33 5.90 30.19
CA ASP A 16 10.13 5.08 31.39
C ASP A 16 9.97 3.57 31.10
N LEU A 17 9.94 3.15 29.83
CA LEU A 17 9.72 1.75 29.46
C LEU A 17 11.01 0.89 29.54
N PRO A 18 10.89 -0.40 29.90
CA PRO A 18 12.00 -1.34 29.86
C PRO A 18 12.40 -1.69 28.42
N GLU A 19 13.65 -2.11 28.22
CA GLU A 19 14.24 -2.37 26.90
C GLU A 19 13.45 -3.38 26.05
N GLU A 20 12.87 -4.41 26.68
CA GLU A 20 12.05 -5.42 25.99
C GLU A 20 10.82 -4.80 25.30
N SER A 21 10.20 -3.80 25.95
CA SER A 21 9.02 -3.10 25.43
C SER A 21 9.35 -2.12 24.30
N LEU A 22 10.60 -1.63 24.21
CA LEU A 22 11.03 -0.75 23.12
C LEU A 22 11.03 -1.47 21.77
N ILE A 23 11.40 -2.75 21.76
CA ILE A 23 11.40 -3.60 20.56
C ILE A 23 9.97 -3.80 20.03
N GLU A 24 9.00 -3.98 20.93
CA GLU A 24 7.59 -4.09 20.56
C GLU A 24 7.02 -2.77 20.04
N LEU A 25 7.40 -1.66 20.68
CA LEU A 25 7.05 -0.30 20.25
C LEU A 25 7.55 -0.01 18.84
N GLU A 26 8.80 -0.39 18.53
CA GLU A 26 9.38 -0.23 17.21
C GLU A 26 8.56 -0.99 16.15
N LYS A 27 8.16 -2.23 16.45
CA LYS A 27 7.29 -3.02 15.57
C LYS A 27 5.95 -2.32 15.33
N ILE A 28 5.30 -1.81 16.38
CA ILE A 28 4.01 -1.10 16.25
C ILE A 28 4.15 0.16 15.39
N VAL A 29 5.19 0.97 15.63
CA VAL A 29 5.46 2.18 14.85
C VAL A 29 5.70 1.84 13.38
N SER A 30 6.43 0.75 13.10
CA SER A 30 6.67 0.29 11.73
C SER A 30 5.37 -0.11 11.02
N GLN A 31 4.46 -0.81 11.70
CA GLN A 31 3.16 -1.21 11.15
C GLN A 31 2.28 0.01 10.83
N LEU A 32 2.22 0.98 11.75
CA LEU A 32 1.46 2.22 11.55
C LEU A 32 1.99 3.06 10.37
N ARG A 33 3.30 2.99 10.08
CA ARG A 33 3.89 3.64 8.89
C ARG A 33 3.53 2.92 7.60
N VAL A 34 3.52 1.59 7.58
CA VAL A 34 3.26 0.78 6.37
C VAL A 34 1.79 0.91 5.93
N ASN A 35 0.85 0.92 6.88
CA ASN A 35 -0.58 1.08 6.60
C ASN A 35 -0.96 2.45 6.01
N LYS A 36 -0.01 3.39 5.95
CA LYS A 36 -0.21 4.71 5.37
C LYS A 36 0.04 4.77 3.85
N LYS A 37 0.48 3.68 3.22
CA LYS A 37 0.50 3.62 1.75
C LYS A 37 -0.95 3.77 1.27
N PRO A 38 -1.25 4.77 0.41
CA PRO A 38 -2.60 4.91 -0.12
C PRO A 38 -2.94 3.63 -0.86
N THR A 39 -3.87 2.85 -0.30
CA THR A 39 -4.49 1.76 -1.04
C THR A 39 -5.33 2.43 -2.12
N SER A 40 -4.73 2.60 -3.31
CA SER A 40 -5.47 2.99 -4.49
C SER A 40 -6.68 2.05 -4.56
N LYS A 41 -7.89 2.63 -4.51
CA LYS A 41 -9.12 1.85 -4.62
C LYS A 41 -9.02 1.10 -5.94
N ARG A 42 -8.90 -0.23 -5.88
CA ARG A 42 -8.85 -1.05 -7.08
C ARG A 42 -10.17 -0.85 -7.82
N GLN A 43 -10.10 -0.39 -9.05
CA GLN A 43 -11.28 -0.35 -9.92
C GLN A 43 -11.65 -1.79 -10.28
N ILE A 44 -12.89 -2.17 -9.97
CA ILE A 44 -13.46 -3.46 -10.34
C ILE A 44 -13.71 -3.44 -11.85
N GLY A 45 -13.49 -4.57 -12.53
CA GLY A 45 -13.76 -4.72 -13.97
C GLY A 45 -12.54 -4.60 -14.89
N CYS A 46 -11.37 -4.20 -14.38
CA CYS A 46 -10.18 -4.04 -15.22
C CYS A 46 -9.30 -5.30 -15.35
N MET A 47 -9.67 -6.43 -14.73
CA MET A 47 -8.89 -7.67 -14.69
C MET A 47 -7.39 -7.51 -14.34
N LYS A 48 -7.02 -6.40 -13.68
CA LYS A 48 -5.62 -6.04 -13.40
C LYS A 48 -4.99 -7.07 -12.46
N GLY A 49 -3.96 -7.76 -12.95
CA GLY A 49 -3.26 -8.84 -12.24
C GLY A 49 -3.87 -10.24 -12.44
N VAL A 50 -4.90 -10.38 -13.27
CA VAL A 50 -5.51 -11.67 -13.64
C VAL A 50 -5.00 -12.16 -15.01
N LEU A 51 -4.81 -11.25 -15.97
CA LEU A 51 -4.16 -11.57 -17.24
C LEU A 51 -2.66 -11.76 -17.00
N VAL A 52 -2.20 -13.01 -17.01
CA VAL A 52 -0.80 -13.40 -16.79
C VAL A 52 -0.02 -13.50 -18.10
N PHE A 53 -0.72 -13.69 -19.22
CA PHE A 53 -0.14 -13.86 -20.54
C PHE A 53 -0.96 -13.10 -21.58
N MET A 54 -0.27 -12.43 -22.49
CA MET A 54 -0.79 -11.74 -23.66
C MET A 54 0.16 -12.09 -24.81
N ALA A 55 -0.38 -12.48 -25.96
CA ALA A 55 0.45 -12.79 -27.12
C ALA A 55 1.09 -11.50 -27.67
N ASP A 56 2.30 -11.61 -28.23
CA ASP A 56 3.07 -10.47 -28.73
C ASP A 56 2.38 -9.77 -29.92
N ASP A 57 1.48 -10.47 -30.62
CA ASP A 57 0.75 -10.03 -31.79
C ASP A 57 -0.73 -9.72 -31.51
N PHE A 58 -1.14 -9.57 -30.25
CA PHE A 58 -2.54 -9.31 -29.90
C PHE A 58 -3.14 -8.07 -30.60
N ASP A 59 -2.33 -7.03 -30.80
CA ASP A 59 -2.74 -5.79 -31.46
C ASP A 59 -2.55 -5.83 -32.99
N ALA A 60 -2.15 -6.97 -33.56
CA ALA A 60 -1.97 -7.10 -35.00
C ALA A 60 -3.31 -7.00 -35.75
N PRO A 61 -3.32 -6.39 -36.95
CA PRO A 61 -4.53 -6.29 -37.75
C PRO A 61 -5.00 -7.69 -38.16
N LEU A 62 -6.25 -8.01 -37.82
CA LEU A 62 -6.89 -9.24 -38.27
C LEU A 62 -7.19 -9.15 -39.76
N ASP A 63 -6.79 -10.17 -40.51
CA ASP A 63 -6.99 -10.22 -41.97
C ASP A 63 -8.47 -10.05 -42.36
N ASP A 64 -9.38 -10.65 -41.58
CA ASP A 64 -10.83 -10.58 -41.80
C ASP A 64 -11.44 -9.18 -41.57
N PHE A 65 -10.71 -8.28 -40.89
CA PHE A 65 -11.15 -6.91 -40.60
C PHE A 65 -10.48 -5.87 -41.50
N LYS A 66 -9.55 -6.26 -42.39
CA LYS A 66 -8.89 -5.34 -43.33
C LYS A 66 -9.85 -4.65 -44.29
N GLU A 67 -11.00 -5.25 -44.58
CA GLU A 67 -12.03 -4.65 -45.43
C GLU A 67 -12.81 -3.51 -44.72
N TYR A 68 -12.73 -3.44 -43.39
CA TYR A 68 -13.53 -2.52 -42.55
C TYR A 68 -12.69 -1.46 -41.80
N MET A 69 -11.36 -1.59 -41.79
CA MET A 69 -10.39 -0.68 -41.15
C MET A 69 -9.70 0.19 -42.20
#